data_AF-A0A563CEI7-F1
#
_entry.id   AF-A0A563CEI7-F1
#
_cell.length_a   1.000
_cell.length_b   1.000
_cell.length_c   1.000
_cell.angle_alpha   90.00
_cell.angle_beta   90.00
_cell.angle_gamma   90.00
#
_symmetry.space_group_name_H-M   'P 1'
#
loop_
_entity.id
_entity.type
_entity.pdbx_description
1 polymer ?
#
loop_
_entity_poly.entity_id
_entity_poly.type
_entity_poly.pdbx_seq_one_letter_code
_entity_poly.pdbx_strand_id
1 'polypeptide(L)' 'MPIVNRIVKKNGKIIKSKVEIPTPVYNVRIKQEVYERLVVLAAENGRSITGEINYRLEQSLKK' A
#
# COMPACT_ATOMS: atom_id res chain seq x y z
N MET A 1 -1.99 9.59 -4.06
CA MET A 1 -2.32 9.44 -2.63
C MET A 1 -3.79 9.75 -2.43
N PRO A 2 -4.55 8.99 -1.65
CA PRO A 2 -5.94 9.32 -1.37
C PRO A 2 -6.01 10.61 -0.55
N ILE A 3 -6.83 11.55 -1.02
CA ILE A 3 -7.13 12.80 -0.32
C ILE A 3 -8.41 12.56 0.47
N VAL A 4 -8.35 12.60 1.80
CA VAL A 4 -9.53 12.46 2.65
C VAL A 4 -9.93 13.79 3.26
N ASN A 5 -11.22 13.94 3.51
CA ASN A 5 -11.75 15.06 4.28
C ASN A 5 -11.49 14.80 5.77
N ARG A 6 -10.64 15.62 6.39
CA ARG A 6 -10.45 15.64 7.84
C ARG A 6 -11.35 16.71 8.44
N ILE A 7 -12.30 16.29 9.26
CA ILE A 7 -13.20 17.17 10.02
C ILE A 7 -12.74 17.13 11.48
N VAL A 8 -12.30 18.27 12.02
CA VAL A 8 -11.87 18.39 13.42
C VAL A 8 -12.59 19.55 14.09
N LYS A 9 -13.07 19.34 15.32
CA LYS A 9 -13.66 20.38 16.16
C LYS A 9 -12.60 20.91 17.10
N LYS A 10 -12.19 22.17 16.93
CA LYS A 10 -11.29 22.88 17.86
C LYS A 10 -12.02 24.12 18.39
N ASN A 11 -12.05 24.29 19.71
CA ASN A 11 -12.67 25.44 20.40
C ASN A 11 -14.09 25.76 19.91
N GLY A 12 -14.96 24.75 19.80
CA GLY A 12 -16.34 24.92 19.34
C GLY A 12 -16.52 25.12 17.83
N LYS A 13 -15.45 25.37 17.06
CA LYS A 13 -15.48 25.60 15.61
C LYS A 13 -15.11 24.32 14.84
N ILE A 14 -15.87 24.02 13.79
CA ILE A 14 -15.61 22.90 12.88
C ILE A 14 -14.63 23.36 11.80
N ILE A 15 -13.50 22.69 11.68
CA ILE A 15 -12.48 22.93 10.66
C ILE A 15 -12.48 21.73 9.71
N LYS A 16 -12.77 21.99 8.43
CA LYS A 16 -12.70 20.99 7.35
C LYS A 16 -11.41 21.22 6.58
N SER A 17 -10.61 20.18 6.40
CA SER A 17 -9.38 20.23 5.63
C SER A 17 -9.29 19.01 4.73
N LYS A 18 -8.66 19.15 3.57
CA LYS A 18 -8.26 18.03 2.73
C LYS A 18 -6.85 17.66 3.13
N VAL A 19 -6.64 16.41 3.51
CA VAL A 19 -5.34 15.91 3.94
C VAL A 19 -4.97 14.74 3.04
N GLU A 20 -3.74 14.76 2.52
CA GLU A 20 -3.16 13.61 1.84
C GLU A 20 -2.76 12.57 2.88
N ILE A 21 -3.22 11.33 2.68
CA ILE A 21 -2.75 10.21 3.50
C ILE A 21 -1.58 9.56 2.78
N PRO A 22 -0.41 9.41 3.45
CA PRO A 22 0.70 8.69 2.86
C PRO A 22 0.34 7.23 2.64
N THR A 23 0.90 6.61 1.60
CA THR A 23 0.77 5.17 1.40
C THR A 23 1.37 4.46 2.62
N PRO A 24 0.60 3.60 3.32
CA PRO A 24 1.11 2.89 4.48
C PRO A 24 2.25 1.95 4.08
N VAL A 25 3.34 1.97 4.84
CA VAL A 25 4.48 1.04 4.67
C VAL A 25 4.27 -0.13 5.62
N TYR A 26 4.14 -1.32 5.07
CA TYR A 26 3.96 -2.55 5.85
C TYR A 26 5.28 -3.30 5.98
N ASN A 27 5.65 -3.64 7.22
CA ASN A 27 6.76 -4.55 7.45
C ASN A 27 6.25 -6.00 7.40
N VAL A 28 6.30 -6.60 6.22
CA VAL A 28 5.78 -7.96 6.00
C VAL A 28 6.87 -8.98 6.31
N ARG A 29 6.59 -9.90 7.25
CA ARG A 29 7.48 -11.05 7.49
C ARG A 29 7.19 -12.13 6.45
N ILE A 30 8.15 -12.38 5.58
CA ILE A 30 8.06 -13.37 4.51
C ILE A 30 9.18 -14.40 4.72
N LYS A 31 8.89 -15.68 4.47
CA LYS A 31 9.93 -16.72 4.47
C LYS A 31 10.96 -16.43 3.37
N GLN A 32 12.24 -16.68 3.65
CA GLN A 32 13.34 -16.42 2.71
C GLN A 32 13.10 -17.04 1.32
N GLU A 33 12.72 -18.32 1.26
CA GLU A 33 12.44 -19.04 0.01
C GLU A 33 11.32 -18.38 -0.83
N VAL A 34 10.32 -17.78 -0.16
CA VAL A 34 9.21 -17.09 -0.83
C VAL A 34 9.68 -15.75 -1.35
N TYR A 35 10.53 -15.05 -0.60
CA TYR A 35 11.13 -13.80 -1.03
C TYR A 35 12.01 -13.99 -2.27
N GLU A 36 12.85 -15.02 -2.31
CA GLU A 36 13.70 -15.33 -3.47
C GLU A 36 12.89 -15.60 -4.73
N ARG A 37 11.80 -16.36 -4.62
CA ARG A 37 10.87 -16.57 -5.75
C ARG A 37 10.25 -15.26 -6.22
N LEU A 38 9.84 -14.38 -5.29
CA LEU A 38 9.29 -13.07 -5.62
C LEU A 38 10.31 -12.18 -6.35
N VAL A 39 11.60 -12.25 -5.98
CA VAL A 39 12.66 -11.50 -6.65
C VAL A 39 12.79 -11.92 -8.12
N VAL A 40 12.83 -13.23 -8.39
CA VAL A 40 12.91 -13.76 -9.76
C VAL A 40 11.70 -13.34 -10.58
N LEU A 41 10.49 -13.57 -10.05
CA LEU A 41 9.24 -13.23 -10.72
C LEU A 41 9.10 -11.73 -10.98
N ALA A 42 9.54 -10.89 -10.05
CA ALA A 42 9.53 -9.45 -10.22
C ALA A 42 10.47 -9.03 -11.36
N ALA A 43 11.66 -9.61 -11.43
CA ALA A 43 12.63 -9.35 -12.51
C ALA A 43 12.09 -9.81 -13.88
N GLU A 44 11.53 -11.01 -13.97
CA GLU A 44 10.91 -11.55 -15.20
C GLU A 44 9.78 -10.65 -15.72
N ASN A 45 8.97 -10.11 -14.80
CA ASN A 45 7.83 -9.25 -15.15
C ASN A 45 8.20 -7.77 -15.30
N GLY A 46 9.47 -7.39 -15.12
CA GLY A 46 9.92 -6.00 -15.15
C GLY A 46 9.29 -5.12 -14.07
N ARG A 47 8.97 -5.68 -12.90
CA ARG A 47 8.34 -5.00 -11.76
C ARG A 47 9.28 -4.92 -10.58
N SER A 48 9.02 -3.97 -9.67
CA SER A 48 9.63 -4.02 -8.34
C SER A 48 9.02 -5.16 -7.52
N ILE A 49 9.76 -5.66 -6.52
CA ILE A 49 9.28 -6.71 -5.61
C ILE A 49 7.96 -6.29 -4.94
N THR A 50 7.88 -5.05 -4.47
CA THR A 50 6.66 -4.47 -3.90
C THR A 50 5.52 -4.43 -4.92
N GLY A 51 5.82 -4.06 -6.17
CA GLY A 51 4.82 -4.03 -7.25
C GLY A 51 4.28 -5.42 -7.59
N GLU A 52 5.14 -6.44 -7.61
CA GLU A 52 4.74 -7.83 -7.85
C GLU A 52 3.88 -8.38 -6.70
N ILE A 53 4.23 -8.07 -5.45
CA ILE A 53 3.42 -8.43 -4.27
C ILE A 53 2.02 -7.80 -4.37
N ASN A 54 1.95 -6.50 -4.63
CA ASN A 54 0.67 -5.79 -4.73
C ASN A 54 -0.18 -6.33 -5.88
N TYR A 55 0.41 -6.55 -7.05
CA TYR A 55 -0.29 -7.14 -8.20
C TYR A 55 -0.91 -8.49 -7.86
N ARG A 56 -0.15 -9.38 -7.22
CA ARG A 56 -0.64 -10.72 -6.85
C ARG A 56 -1.74 -10.67 -5.79
N LEU A 57 -1.62 -9.77 -4.82
CA LEU A 57 -2.67 -9.54 -3.82
C LEU A 57 -3.96 -9.08 -4.50
N GLU A 58 -3.87 -8.13 -5.43
CA GLU A 58 -5.04 -7.66 -6.19
C GLU A 58 -5.69 -8.79 -7.03
N GLN A 59 -4.89 -9.64 -7.68
CA GLN A 59 -5.43 -10.80 -8.41
C GLN A 59 -6.10 -11.80 -7.47
N SER A 60 -5.56 -12.01 -6.27
CA SER A 60 -6.15 -12.93 -5.28
C SER A 60 -7.48 -12.42 -4.74
N LEU A 61 -7.70 -11.11 -4.67
CA LEU A 61 -8.94 -10.50 -4.17
C LEU A 61 -10.05 -10.41 -5.23
N LYS A 62 -9.68 -10.53 -6.52
CA LYS A 62 -10.64 -10.55 -7.64
C LYS A 62 -11.23 -11.94 -7.90
N LYS A 63 -10.73 -12.95 -7.21
CA LYS A 63 -11.11 -14.36 -7.35
C LYS A 63 -12.17 -14.71 -6.32
#